data_AF-A0A925NPU9-F1
#
_entry.id   AF-A0A925NPU9-F1
#
_cell.length_a   1.000
_cell.length_b   1.000
_cell.length_c   1.000
_cell.angle_alpha   90.00
_cell.angle_beta   90.00
_cell.angle_gamma   90.00
#
_symmetry.space_group_name_H-M   'P 1'
#
loop_
_entity.id
_entity.type
_entity.pdbx_description
1 polymer ?
#
loop_
_entity_poly.entity_id
_entity_poly.type
_entity_poly.pdbx_seq_one_letter_code
_entity_poly.pdbx_strand_id
1 'polypeptide(L)'
;MTASTLTHGLSTVSTGQQPFYSDEILKMSDCGSWTLTLPSQLKSHQHELESLLNKVFRGRCSDANLALAQQLALNWCMSKCKQTGLSFDDFIR
;
A
#
# COMPACT_ATOMS: atom_id res chain seq x y z
N MET A 1 21.90 -41.42 6.67
CA MET A 1 22.38 -40.29 5.85
C MET A 1 21.28 -39.23 5.90
N THR A 2 21.50 -38.15 6.64
CA THR A 2 20.53 -37.08 6.90
C THR A 2 20.75 -35.93 5.91
N ALA A 3 19.77 -35.65 5.06
CA ALA A 3 19.77 -34.45 4.21
C ALA A 3 18.84 -33.40 4.86
N SER A 4 19.43 -32.35 5.41
CA SER A 4 18.72 -31.17 5.91
C SER A 4 18.67 -30.13 4.78
N THR A 5 17.54 -30.06 4.08
CA THR A 5 17.28 -29.00 3.11
C THR A 5 16.78 -27.76 3.84
N LEU A 6 17.62 -26.73 3.85
CA LEU A 6 17.36 -25.41 4.41
C LEU A 6 16.71 -24.57 3.30
N THR A 7 15.39 -24.65 3.16
CA THR A 7 14.65 -23.79 2.22
C THR A 7 14.18 -22.55 2.96
N HIS A 8 14.68 -21.40 2.52
CA HIS A 8 14.34 -20.08 3.03
C HIS A 8 12.84 -19.91 3.24
N GLY A 9 12.49 -19.38 4.42
CA GLY A 9 11.14 -18.93 4.73
C GLY A 9 10.69 -17.89 3.72
N LEU A 10 9.95 -18.33 2.72
CA LEU A 10 9.05 -17.49 1.97
C LEU A 10 8.02 -17.02 2.99
N SER A 11 8.19 -15.80 3.51
CA SER A 11 7.15 -15.17 4.32
C SER A 11 5.92 -15.05 3.42
N THR A 12 5.02 -16.01 3.59
CA THR A 12 3.66 -16.00 3.06
C THR A 12 3.04 -14.70 3.50
N VAL A 13 3.04 -13.71 2.60
CA VAL A 13 2.24 -12.51 2.78
C VAL A 13 0.82 -13.01 2.96
N SER A 14 0.29 -12.82 4.16
CA SER A 14 -0.99 -13.37 4.56
C SER A 14 -2.06 -12.56 3.85
N THR A 15 -2.46 -13.04 2.67
CA THR A 15 -3.55 -12.51 1.86
C THR A 15 -4.88 -12.85 2.55
N GLY A 16 -5.19 -12.17 3.65
CA GLY A 16 -6.36 -12.52 4.47
C GLY A 16 -7.27 -11.36 4.88
N GLN A 17 -6.81 -10.10 4.89
CA GLN A 17 -7.56 -9.01 5.54
C GLN A 17 -7.35 -7.62 4.92
N GLN A 18 -7.17 -7.53 3.59
CA GLN A 18 -6.80 -6.27 2.90
C GLN A 18 -7.90 -5.44 2.20
N PRO A 19 -9.21 -5.76 2.17
CA PRO A 19 -10.17 -4.93 1.42
C PRO A 19 -10.63 -3.65 2.16
N PHE A 20 -10.57 -3.59 3.49
CA PHE A 20 -11.06 -2.42 4.23
C PHE A 20 -10.10 -1.24 4.20
N TYR A 21 -8.81 -1.50 4.29
CA TYR A 21 -7.79 -0.45 4.39
C TYR A 21 -7.48 0.23 3.05
N SER A 22 -7.81 -0.42 1.94
CA SER A 22 -7.49 0.08 0.60
C SER A 22 -8.35 1.31 0.25
N ASP A 23 -9.63 1.32 0.63
CA ASP A 23 -10.55 2.46 0.38
C ASP A 23 -10.26 3.65 1.31
N GLU A 24 -9.75 3.39 2.52
CA GLU A 24 -9.36 4.44 3.46
C GLU A 24 -8.09 5.17 3.01
N ILE A 25 -7.12 4.43 2.45
CA ILE A 25 -5.86 5.00 1.98
C ILE A 25 -6.03 5.71 0.64
N LEU A 26 -6.69 5.08 -0.33
CA LEU A 26 -6.81 5.63 -1.67
C LEU A 26 -8.23 5.49 -2.18
N LYS A 27 -8.89 6.64 -2.34
CA LYS A 27 -10.28 6.72 -2.78
C LYS A 27 -10.37 7.49 -4.09
N MET A 28 -11.15 6.97 -5.04
CA MET A 28 -11.42 7.70 -6.28
C MET A 28 -12.58 8.68 -6.07
N SER A 29 -12.46 9.87 -6.65
CA SER A 29 -13.50 10.88 -6.71
C SER A 29 -14.21 10.81 -8.07
N ASP A 30 -15.48 11.21 -8.09
CA ASP A 30 -16.38 11.13 -9.24
C ASP A 30 -15.85 11.87 -10.49
N CYS A 31 -15.01 12.89 -10.29
CA CYS A 31 -14.37 13.65 -11.37
C CYS A 31 -13.09 13.00 -11.96
N GLY A 32 -12.86 11.70 -11.73
CA GLY A 32 -11.64 11.02 -12.22
C GLY A 32 -10.36 11.49 -11.52
N SER A 33 -10.51 12.04 -10.32
CA SER A 33 -9.40 12.39 -9.41
C SER A 33 -9.30 11.33 -8.32
N TRP A 34 -8.19 11.29 -7.58
CA TRP A 34 -8.01 10.40 -6.44
C TRP A 34 -7.56 11.18 -5.22
N THR A 35 -7.99 10.71 -4.06
CA THR A 35 -7.62 11.24 -2.75
C THR A 35 -6.79 10.19 -2.05
N LEU A 36 -5.61 10.59 -1.59
CA LEU A 36 -4.72 9.78 -0.78
C LEU A 36 -4.79 10.25 0.67
N THR A 37 -5.21 9.35 1.55
CA THR A 37 -5.24 9.56 3.00
C THR A 37 -4.04 8.86 3.61
N LEU A 38 -3.17 9.64 4.25
CA LEU A 38 -2.04 9.14 5.03
C LEU A 38 -2.05 9.78 6.42
N PRO A 39 -1.61 9.05 7.46
CA PRO A 39 -1.39 9.60 8.78
C PRO A 39 -0.27 10.64 8.74
N SER A 40 -0.30 11.55 9.71
CA SER A 40 0.65 12.65 9.85
C SER A 40 2.12 12.20 9.79
N GLN A 41 2.42 11.02 10.34
CA GLN A 41 3.77 10.44 10.35
C GLN A 41 4.32 10.10 8.96
N LEU A 42 3.43 9.80 8.00
CA LEU A 42 3.81 9.45 6.62
C LEU A 42 3.54 10.59 5.63
N LYS A 43 2.89 11.68 6.05
CA LYS A 43 2.65 12.85 5.20
C LYS A 43 3.94 13.46 4.65
N SER A 44 5.02 13.42 5.42
CA SER A 44 6.36 13.81 4.98
C SER A 44 6.87 13.02 3.76
N HIS A 45 6.39 11.79 3.58
CA HIS A 45 6.73 10.91 2.46
C HIS A 45 5.60 10.79 1.42
N GLN A 46 4.50 11.52 1.60
CA GLN A 46 3.31 11.45 0.74
C GLN A 46 3.66 11.67 -0.73
N HIS A 47 4.52 12.65 -1.02
CA HIS A 47 4.93 12.98 -2.39
C HIS A 47 5.58 11.79 -3.13
N GLU A 48 6.30 10.91 -2.43
CA GLU A 48 6.87 9.69 -3.05
C GLU A 48 5.75 8.74 -3.49
N LEU A 49 4.76 8.52 -2.63
CA LEU A 49 3.61 7.68 -2.95
C LEU A 49 2.76 8.30 -4.06
N GLU A 50 2.51 9.61 -4.01
CA GLU A 50 1.78 10.31 -5.07
C GLU A 50 2.48 10.20 -6.43
N SER A 51 3.82 10.26 -6.47
CA SER A 51 4.57 10.08 -7.72
C SER A 51 4.44 8.66 -8.27
N LEU A 52 4.42 7.64 -7.39
CA LEU A 52 4.15 6.25 -7.78
C LEU A 52 2.72 6.09 -8.31
N LEU A 53 1.73 6.66 -7.62
CA LEU A 53 0.32 6.60 -8.02
C LEU A 53 0.09 7.32 -9.36
N ASN A 54 0.70 8.49 -9.57
CA ASN A 54 0.66 9.18 -10.85
C ASN A 54 1.23 8.32 -11.99
N LYS A 55 2.28 7.53 -11.73
CA LYS A 55 2.82 6.56 -12.70
C LYS A 55 1.88 5.38 -12.95
N VAL A 56 1.07 4.97 -11.98
CA VAL A 56 0.05 3.92 -12.15
C VAL A 56 -1.12 4.44 -12.98
N PHE A 57 -1.60 5.64 -12.67
CA PHE A 57 -2.73 6.22 -13.37
C PHE A 57 -2.39 6.76 -14.77
N ARG A 58 -1.12 7.08 -15.09
CA ARG A 58 -0.65 7.52 -16.43
C ARG A 58 -1.62 8.46 -17.18
N GLY A 59 -2.25 9.40 -16.46
CA GLY A 59 -3.18 10.38 -17.04
C GLY A 59 -4.65 9.95 -17.14
N ARG A 60 -5.03 8.73 -16.74
CA ARG A 60 -6.44 8.34 -16.53
C ARG A 60 -6.62 7.47 -15.28
N CYS A 61 -7.37 7.98 -14.32
CA CYS A 61 -7.98 7.14 -13.30
C CYS A 61 -9.05 6.24 -13.92
N SER A 62 -8.93 4.95 -13.68
CA SER A 62 -9.88 3.92 -14.08
C SER A 62 -9.96 2.91 -12.94
N ASP A 63 -11.14 2.35 -12.70
CA ASP A 63 -11.36 1.35 -11.64
C ASP A 63 -10.40 0.16 -11.74
N ALA A 64 -10.00 -0.22 -12.97
CA ALA A 64 -9.01 -1.27 -13.19
C ALA A 64 -7.62 -0.93 -12.61
N ASN A 65 -7.24 0.35 -12.67
CA ASN A 65 -5.99 0.85 -12.11
C ASN A 65 -6.12 1.18 -10.62
N LEU A 66 -7.34 1.45 -10.14
CA LEU A 66 -7.61 1.80 -8.75
C LEU A 66 -7.24 0.64 -7.81
N ALA A 67 -7.64 -0.59 -8.13
CA ALA A 67 -7.30 -1.75 -7.30
C ALA A 67 -5.77 -1.95 -7.18
N LEU A 68 -5.05 -1.79 -8.29
CA LEU A 68 -3.59 -1.86 -8.30
C LEU A 68 -2.96 -0.71 -7.50
N ALA A 69 -3.48 0.50 -7.66
CA ALA A 69 -3.01 1.70 -6.98
C ALA A 69 -3.25 1.59 -5.45
N GLN A 70 -4.41 1.09 -5.03
CA GLN A 70 -4.75 0.80 -3.64
C GLN A 70 -3.80 -0.23 -3.03
N GLN A 71 -3.56 -1.34 -3.74
CA GLN A 71 -2.64 -2.38 -3.27
C GLN A 71 -1.20 -1.87 -3.20
N LEU A 72 -0.78 -1.03 -4.15
CA LEU A 72 0.54 -0.39 -4.15
C LEU A 72 0.68 0.60 -2.99
N ALA A 73 -0.34 1.42 -2.73
CA ALA A 73 -0.38 2.33 -1.59
C ALA A 73 -0.31 1.58 -0.26
N LEU A 74 -1.08 0.50 -0.11
CA LEU A 74 -1.01 -0.39 1.05
C LEU A 74 0.40 -0.96 1.27
N ASN A 75 0.97 -1.58 0.23
CA ASN A 75 2.30 -2.17 0.31
C ASN A 75 3.38 -1.13 0.63
N TRP A 76 3.27 0.07 0.06
CA TRP A 76 4.19 1.16 0.33
C TRP A 76 4.05 1.63 1.78
N CYS A 77 2.83 1.82 2.28
CA CYS A 77 2.57 2.22 3.67
C CYS A 77 3.12 1.18 4.65
N MET A 78 2.86 -0.11 4.44
CA MET A 78 3.41 -1.17 5.27
C MET A 78 4.94 -1.18 5.27
N SER A 79 5.55 -1.01 4.10
CA SER A 79 7.02 -0.98 3.96
C SER A 79 7.64 0.24 4.64
N LYS A 80 7.02 1.41 4.54
CA LYS A 80 7.48 2.64 5.20
C LYS A 80 7.27 2.58 6.71
N CYS A 81 6.09 2.15 7.18
CA CYS A 81 5.82 1.92 8.59
C CYS A 81 6.88 1.01 9.22
N LYS A 82 7.23 -0.09 8.55
CA LYS A 82 8.30 -1.00 9.01
C LYS A 82 9.67 -0.32 9.08
N GLN A 83 10.00 0.57 8.13
CA GLN A 83 11.27 1.31 8.12
C GLN A 83 11.33 2.38 9.22
N THR A 84 10.22 3.03 9.54
CA THR A 84 10.14 4.05 10.60
C THR A 84 9.87 3.46 11.99
N GLY A 85 9.67 2.15 12.10
CA GLY A 85 9.32 1.49 13.36
C GLY A 85 7.88 1.76 13.82
N LEU A 86 7.01 2.19 12.90
CA LEU A 86 5.59 2.42 13.16
C LEU A 86 4.79 1.13 12.87
N SER A 87 3.73 0.91 13.65
CA SER A 87 2.79 -0.17 13.38
C SER A 87 1.78 0.27 12.33
N PHE A 88 1.56 -0.55 11.30
CA PHE A 88 0.50 -0.29 10.32
C PHE A 88 -0.92 -0.35 10.95
N ASP A 89 -1.07 -1.02 12.10
CA ASP A 89 -2.32 -0.98 12.87
C ASP A 89 -2.60 0.40 13.47
N ASP A 90 -1.55 1.13 13.88
CA ASP A 90 -1.62 2.51 14.36
C ASP A 90 -1.94 3.51 13.22
N PHE A 91 -1.74 3.08 11.97
CA PHE A 91 -2.03 3.88 10.77
C PHE A 91 -3.54 3.93 10.46
N ILE A 92 -4.29 2.84 10.73
CA ILE A 92 -5.72 2.74 10.38
C ILE A 92 -6.64 3.17 11.55
N ARG A 93 -6.13 3.17 12.78
CA ARG A 93 -6.97 3.33 13.97
C ARG A 93 -7.38 4.78 14.28
#